data_AF-D7CMV0-F1
#
_entry.id   AF-D7CMV0-F1
#
_cell.length_a   1.000
_cell.length_b   1.000
_cell.length_c   1.000
_cell.angle_alpha   90.00
_cell.angle_beta   90.00
_cell.angle_gamma   90.00
#
_symmetry.space_group_name_H-M   'P 1'
#
loop_
_entity.id
_entity.type
_entity.pdbx_description
1 polymer ?
#
loop_
_entity_poly.entity_id
_entity_poly.type
_entity_poly.pdbx_seq_one_letter_code
_entity_poly.pdbx_strand_id
1 'polypeptide(L)' 'MPRIADIVRNEEGQVIGAVLDDGRVVSMDEVMAEVKKGNIAGVTVDVDRQGREYLREDVEM' A
#
# COMPACT_ATOMS: atom_id res chain seq x y z
N MET A 1 3.14 -10.43 9.66
CA MET A 1 3.05 -9.85 8.31
C MET A 1 3.45 -8.40 8.44
N PRO A 2 4.33 -7.89 7.55
CA PRO A 2 4.75 -6.50 7.57
C PRO A 2 3.56 -5.55 7.41
N ARG A 3 3.69 -4.34 7.95
CA ARG A 3 2.75 -3.23 7.80
C ARG A 3 3.39 -2.09 7.02
N ILE A 4 2.58 -1.23 6.40
CA ILE A 4 3.07 0.02 5.84
C ILE A 4 3.44 0.96 6.99
N ALA A 5 4.70 1.36 7.05
CA ALA A 5 5.23 2.28 8.06
C ALA A 5 5.31 3.72 7.53
N ASP A 6 5.67 3.90 6.26
CA ASP A 6 5.74 5.21 5.61
C ASP A 6 5.48 5.10 4.10
N ILE A 7 5.24 6.22 3.43
CA ILE A 7 5.02 6.30 1.98
C ILE A 7 6.18 7.00 1.28
N VAL A 8 6.59 6.45 0.14
CA VAL A 8 7.64 7.05 -0.69
C VAL A 8 6.99 7.96 -1.71
N ARG A 9 7.45 9.20 -1.79
CA ARG A 9 6.97 10.20 -2.75
C ARG A 9 8.09 10.63 -3.71
N ASN A 10 7.74 10.92 -4.96
CA ASN A 10 8.65 11.56 -5.91
C ASN A 10 8.75 13.08 -5.66
N GLU A 11 9.58 13.77 -6.43
CA GLU A 11 9.79 15.23 -6.33
C GLU A 11 8.50 16.05 -6.60
N GLU A 12 7.56 15.48 -7.35
CA GLU A 12 6.24 16.08 -7.63
C GLU A 12 5.23 15.82 -6.50
N GLY A 13 5.63 15.13 -5.43
CA GLY A 13 4.80 14.80 -4.27
C GLY A 13 3.84 13.62 -4.48
N GLN A 14 3.94 12.93 -5.62
CA GLN A 14 3.15 11.74 -5.94
C GLN A 14 3.69 10.52 -5.20
N VAL A 15 2.80 9.68 -4.70
CA VAL A 15 3.19 8.43 -4.02
C VAL A 15 3.62 7.40 -5.06
N ILE A 16 4.85 6.92 -4.94
CA ILE A 16 5.46 5.94 -5.85
C ILE A 16 5.79 4.61 -5.18
N GLY A 17 5.65 4.53 -3.85
CA GLY A 17 5.96 3.32 -3.09
C GLY A 17 5.67 3.44 -1.61
N ALA A 18 6.08 2.44 -0.85
CA ALA A 18 5.94 2.39 0.60
C ALA A 18 7.19 1.80 1.26
N VAL A 19 7.43 2.23 2.49
CA VAL A 19 8.37 1.63 3.42
C VAL A 19 7.59 0.71 4.35
N LEU A 20 7.98 -0.56 4.40
CA LEU A 20 7.42 -1.52 5.33
C LEU A 20 8.10 -1.39 6.70
N ASP A 21 7.41 -1.82 7.75
CA ASP A 21 7.93 -1.84 9.13
C ASP A 21 9.18 -2.73 9.33
N ASP A 22 9.41 -3.68 8.41
CA ASP A 22 10.63 -4.47 8.32
C ASP A 22 11.81 -3.76 7.62
N GLY A 23 11.61 -2.52 7.17
CA GLY A 23 12.61 -1.67 6.52
C GLY A 23 12.71 -1.85 5.01
N ARG A 24 11.95 -2.76 4.39
CA ARG A 24 11.92 -2.89 2.93
C ARG A 24 11.22 -1.70 2.29
N VAL A 25 11.74 -1.29 1.13
CA VAL A 25 11.11 -0.28 0.28
C VAL A 25 10.59 -0.97 -0.97
N VAL A 26 9.31 -0.78 -1.24
CA VAL A 26 8.59 -1.44 -2.35
C VAL A 26 7.87 -0.40 -3.19
N SER A 27 7.77 -0.65 -4.50
CA SER A 27 7.03 0.21 -5.42
C SER A 27 5.52 0.11 -5.17
N MET A 28 4.74 1.11 -5.59
CA MET A 28 3.28 1.08 -5.40
C MET A 28 2.63 -0.14 -6.07
N ASP A 29 3.06 -0.52 -7.27
CA ASP A 29 2.56 -1.71 -7.96
C ASP A 29 2.82 -3.00 -7.17
N GLU A 30 4.01 -3.10 -6.57
CA GLU A 30 4.38 -4.22 -5.71
C GLU A 30 3.57 -4.23 -4.41
N VAL A 31 3.35 -3.08 -3.78
CA VAL A 31 2.47 -2.96 -2.60
C VAL A 31 1.08 -3.50 -2.94
N MET A 32 0.49 -3.08 -4.05
CA MET A 32 -0.85 -3.52 -4.47
C MET A 32 -0.89 -5.05 -4.69
N ALA A 33 0.12 -5.61 -5.34
CA ALA A 33 0.22 -7.05 -5.56
C ALA A 33 0.37 -7.84 -4.25
N GLU A 34 1.20 -7.36 -3.32
CA GLU A 34 1.45 -8.01 -2.04
C GLU A 34 0.27 -7.90 -1.07
N VAL A 35 -0.46 -6.77 -1.07
CA VAL A 35 -1.71 -6.63 -0.31
C VAL A 35 -2.78 -7.60 -0.82
N LYS A 36 -2.96 -7.74 -2.14
CA LYS A 36 -3.92 -8.71 -2.72
C LYS A 36 -3.58 -10.16 -2.38
N LYS A 37 -2.30 -10.48 -2.18
CA LYS A 37 -1.85 -11.80 -1.71
C LYS A 37 -2.02 -12.00 -0.20
N GLY A 38 -2.36 -10.95 0.55
CA GLY A 38 -2.42 -10.96 2.01
C GLY A 38 -1.04 -10.95 2.68
N ASN A 39 0.00 -10.48 2.00
CA ASN A 39 1.36 -10.45 2.53
C ASN A 39 1.67 -9.18 3.34
N ILE A 40 0.84 -8.14 3.23
CA ILE A 40 0.94 -6.89 4.00
C ILE A 40 -0.33 -6.76 4.84
N ALA A 41 -0.17 -6.43 6.12
CA ALA A 41 -1.27 -6.34 7.08
C ALA A 41 -1.78 -4.90 7.28
N GLY A 42 -3.04 -4.79 7.73
CA GLY A 42 -3.65 -3.52 8.12
C GLY A 42 -4.09 -2.63 6.96
N VAL A 43 -4.03 -3.15 5.73
CA VAL A 43 -4.49 -2.48 4.53
C VAL A 43 -5.10 -3.50 3.56
N THR A 44 -6.07 -3.04 2.78
CA THR A 44 -6.73 -3.80 1.72
C THR A 44 -6.70 -3.02 0.40
N VAL A 45 -6.81 -3.74 -0.72
CA VAL A 45 -7.06 -3.13 -2.03
C VAL A 45 -8.56 -3.07 -2.25
N ASP A 46 -9.06 -1.88 -2.53
CA ASP A 46 -10.46 -1.62 -2.88
C ASP A 46 -10.55 -0.95 -4.26
N VAL A 47 -11.74 -0.90 -4.84
CA VAL A 47 -11.99 -0.39 -6.18
C VAL A 47 -12.99 0.75 -6.12
N ASP A 48 -12.63 1.90 -6.69
CA ASP A 48 -13.52 3.06 -6.74
C ASP A 48 -14.65 2.88 -7.79
N ARG A 49 -15.59 3.83 -7.83
CA ARG A 49 -16.72 3.80 -8.79
C ARG A 49 -16.31 3.89 -10.26
N GLN A 50 -15.07 4.27 -10.55
CA GLN A 50 -14.51 4.37 -11.90
C GLN A 50 -13.66 3.13 -12.25
N GLY A 51 -13.61 2.12 -11.38
CA GLY A 51 -12.83 0.90 -11.58
C GLY A 51 -11.34 1.05 -11.23
N ARG A 52 -10.95 2.12 -10.54
CA ARG A 52 -9.55 2.34 -10.15
C ARG A 52 -9.27 1.71 -8.80
N GLU A 53 -8.20 0.95 -8.73
CA GLU A 53 -7.76 0.31 -7.49
C GLU A 53 -7.04 1.31 -6.59
N TYR A 54 -7.27 1.21 -5.29
CA TYR A 54 -6.62 2.04 -4.28
C TYR A 54 -6.41 1.25 -2.97
N LEU A 55 -5.43 1.69 -2.16
CA LEU A 55 -5.21 1.15 -0.83
C LEU A 55 -6.14 1.82 0.19
N ARG A 56 -6.75 1.00 1.03
CA ARG A 56 -7.59 1.41 2.15
C ARG A 56 -7.01 0.81 3.43
N GLU A 57 -6.93 1.62 4.49
CA GLU A 57 -6.57 1.11 5.82
C GLU A 57 -7.69 0.23 6.37
N ASP A 58 -7.30 -0.92 6.92
CA ASP A 58 -8.23 -1.78 7.63
C ASP A 58 -8.49 -1.17 9.01
N VAL A 59 -9.64 -0.51 9.13
CA VAL A 59 -10.12 -0.02 10.41
C VAL A 59 -10.76 -1.20 11.14
N GLU A 60 -9.97 -1.94 11.92
CA GLU A 60 -10.54 -2.84 12.92
C GLU A 60 -11.30 -1.97 13.95
N MET A 61 -12.63 -2.09 13.97
CA MET A 61 -13.52 -1.46 14.95
C MET A 61 -13.58 -2.27 16.25
#